data_AF-A0A936JMB1-F1
#
_entry.id   AF-A0A936JMB1-F1
#
_cell.length_a   1.000
_cell.length_b   1.000
_cell.length_c   1.000
_cell.angle_alpha   90.00
_cell.angle_beta   90.00
_cell.angle_gamma   90.00
#
_symmetry.space_group_name_H-M   'P 1'
#
loop_
_entity.id
_entity.type
_entity.pdbx_description
1 polymer ?
#
loop_
_entity_poly.entity_id
_entity_poly.type
_entity_poly.pdbx_seq_one_letter_code
_entity_poly.pdbx_strand_id
1 'polypeptide(L)'
;MNVRPFFFASIATAFVVLAGCGTSSNPEGVNSPDDVSSSSNDATPSDSTPNDTAKADEPANDTKEMPHGAKSMNDGNSVPDDYSLTDRDCIELAKQYETVQKADQMAALDPRLTSAQKQQAEKAITDAIKKLGESWENGCRSSLVGGVVDRNRLKCAMESKTVKGFDECINGEPPK
;
A
#
# COMPACT_ATOMS: atom_id res chain seq x y z
N MET A 1 26.10 27.47 23.55
CA MET A 1 24.65 27.63 23.79
C MET A 1 24.13 28.63 22.78
N ASN A 2 23.39 28.17 21.77
CA ASN A 2 22.82 29.02 20.72
C ASN A 2 21.30 28.92 20.81
N VAL A 3 20.66 30.02 21.21
CA VAL A 3 19.20 30.18 21.27
C VAL A 3 18.78 30.94 20.01
N ARG A 4 17.97 30.30 19.16
CA ARG A 4 17.33 30.94 18.01
C ARG A 4 15.83 31.07 18.29
N PRO A 5 15.26 32.28 18.32
CA PRO A 5 13.82 32.46 18.45
C PRO A 5 13.15 32.87 17.13
N PHE A 6 11.83 32.59 17.08
CA PHE A 6 10.80 33.06 16.12
C PHE A 6 10.86 32.45 14.69
N PHE A 7 9.76 32.12 14.01
CA PHE A 7 8.42 32.69 13.98
C PHE A 7 7.36 31.60 13.65
N PHE A 8 6.25 31.57 14.40
CA PHE A 8 5.02 30.89 13.99
C PHE A 8 4.32 31.75 12.92
N ALA A 9 4.41 31.34 11.65
CA ALA A 9 3.56 31.89 10.59
C ALA A 9 2.31 31.01 10.46
N SER A 10 1.23 31.44 11.11
CA SER A 10 -0.13 30.97 10.81
C SER A 10 -0.50 31.40 9.39
N ILE A 11 -0.66 30.47 8.47
CA ILE A 11 -1.28 30.72 7.16
C ILE A 11 -2.69 30.11 7.21
N ALA A 12 -3.68 31.01 7.37
CA ALA A 12 -5.08 30.69 7.18
C ALA A 12 -5.35 30.55 5.68
N THR A 13 -5.41 29.33 5.16
CA THR A 13 -5.79 29.06 3.78
C THR A 13 -7.30 28.96 3.70
N ALA A 14 -7.93 29.97 3.09
CA ALA A 14 -9.37 30.05 2.86
C ALA A 14 -9.84 28.98 1.87
N PHE A 15 -10.95 28.32 2.21
CA PHE A 15 -11.70 27.41 1.35
C PHE A 15 -12.38 28.20 0.22
N VAL A 16 -12.07 27.88 -1.05
CA VAL A 16 -12.87 28.29 -2.20
C VAL A 16 -13.79 27.13 -2.57
N VAL A 17 -15.07 27.28 -2.25
CA VAL A 17 -16.16 26.40 -2.70
C VAL A 17 -16.57 26.84 -4.11
N LEU A 18 -16.30 26.03 -5.13
CA LEU A 18 -16.93 26.16 -6.45
C LEU A 18 -17.96 25.05 -6.62
N ALA A 19 -19.21 25.40 -6.34
CA ALA A 19 -20.39 24.70 -6.83
C ALA A 19 -20.74 25.26 -8.23
N GLY A 20 -20.88 24.38 -9.22
CA GLY A 20 -21.35 24.76 -10.56
C GLY A 20 -21.66 23.54 -11.42
N CYS A 21 -22.94 23.18 -11.50
CA CYS A 21 -23.50 22.22 -12.45
C CYS A 21 -23.69 22.84 -13.83
N GLY A 22 -23.34 22.09 -14.89
CA GLY A 22 -24.09 21.97 -16.15
C GLY A 22 -24.01 23.09 -17.19
N THR A 23 -23.51 22.79 -18.39
CA THR A 23 -24.37 22.62 -19.59
C THR A 23 -23.53 22.39 -20.86
N SER A 24 -24.13 21.61 -21.75
CA SER A 24 -23.72 21.22 -23.10
C SER A 24 -23.41 22.39 -24.03
N SER A 25 -22.41 22.24 -24.91
CA SER A 25 -22.34 22.81 -26.27
C SER A 25 -21.20 22.16 -27.06
N ASN A 26 -21.56 21.27 -27.99
CA ASN A 26 -20.72 20.83 -29.12
C ASN A 26 -20.77 21.95 -30.18
N PRO A 27 -19.68 22.22 -30.92
CA PRO A 27 -19.87 22.43 -32.34
C PRO A 27 -18.90 21.63 -33.21
N GLU A 28 -19.54 21.09 -34.25
CA GLU A 28 -19.03 20.44 -35.43
C GLU A 28 -17.88 21.19 -36.12
N GLY A 29 -16.98 20.40 -36.71
CA GLY A 29 -15.96 20.85 -37.65
C GLY A 29 -15.52 19.70 -38.53
N VAL A 30 -16.44 19.19 -39.35
CA VAL A 30 -16.20 18.23 -40.45
C VAL A 30 -15.29 18.86 -41.50
N ASN A 31 -14.25 18.13 -41.92
CA ASN A 31 -13.84 17.99 -43.33
C ASN A 31 -12.81 16.86 -43.48
N SER A 32 -13.26 15.75 -44.06
CA SER A 32 -12.48 14.79 -44.87
C SER A 32 -13.30 14.68 -46.18
N PRO A 33 -12.73 14.42 -47.38
CA PRO A 33 -11.85 13.27 -47.63
C PRO A 33 -10.80 13.40 -48.79
N ASP A 34 -10.04 12.32 -49.00
CA ASP A 34 -9.43 11.83 -50.27
C ASP A 34 -8.25 12.63 -50.88
N ASP A 35 -7.19 12.08 -51.51
CA ASP A 35 -6.73 10.72 -51.86
C ASP A 35 -5.34 10.86 -52.55
N VAL A 36 -4.67 9.73 -52.83
CA VAL A 36 -3.52 9.46 -53.75
C VAL A 36 -2.07 9.80 -53.31
N SER A 37 -1.21 8.79 -53.03
CA SER A 37 -0.39 7.93 -53.95
C SER A 37 0.93 8.62 -54.36
N SER A 38 2.14 8.04 -54.44
CA SER A 38 2.73 6.71 -54.31
C SER A 38 4.25 6.91 -54.18
N SER A 39 4.98 5.98 -53.57
CA SER A 39 6.25 5.51 -54.17
C SER A 39 6.63 4.13 -53.63
N SER A 40 6.61 3.17 -54.55
CA SER A 40 6.92 1.75 -54.38
C SER A 40 8.42 1.45 -54.45
N ASN A 41 8.75 0.18 -54.17
CA ASN A 41 9.90 -0.65 -54.60
C ASN A 41 10.89 -0.98 -53.46
N ASP A 42 11.41 -2.19 -53.27
CA ASP A 42 11.28 -3.52 -53.91
C ASP A 42 12.14 -4.53 -53.10
N ALA A 43 11.96 -5.84 -53.36
CA ALA A 43 12.89 -6.97 -53.13
C ALA A 43 12.72 -7.90 -51.88
N THR A 44 12.01 -9.01 -52.13
CA THR A 44 12.06 -10.40 -51.56
C THR A 44 13.42 -11.10 -51.87
N PRO A 45 13.80 -12.37 -51.47
CA PRO A 45 13.04 -13.51 -50.90
C PRO A 45 13.74 -14.48 -49.87
N SER A 46 12.95 -15.46 -49.37
CA SER A 46 13.22 -16.86 -48.88
C SER A 46 14.29 -17.12 -47.78
N ASP A 47 14.26 -18.14 -46.92
CA ASP A 47 13.90 -19.56 -47.09
C ASP A 47 13.85 -20.30 -45.72
N SER A 48 13.01 -21.33 -45.63
CA SER A 48 13.08 -22.58 -44.83
C SER A 48 13.03 -22.68 -43.28
N THR A 49 11.93 -23.34 -42.83
CA THR A 49 11.68 -24.34 -41.74
C THR A 49 12.87 -25.26 -41.33
N PRO A 50 12.87 -26.07 -40.21
CA PRO A 50 11.73 -26.65 -39.46
C PRO A 50 11.87 -26.83 -37.91
N ASN A 51 10.77 -27.30 -37.29
CA ASN A 51 10.61 -28.13 -36.07
C ASN A 51 11.47 -27.86 -34.82
N ASP A 52 10.80 -27.69 -33.66
CA ASP A 52 10.92 -28.73 -32.64
C ASP A 52 9.75 -28.78 -31.65
N THR A 53 9.40 -30.02 -31.31
CA THR A 53 8.34 -30.46 -30.40
C THR A 53 8.92 -30.61 -29.01
N ALA A 54 8.34 -30.00 -27.97
CA ALA A 54 8.34 -30.55 -26.60
C ALA A 54 7.41 -29.69 -25.72
N LYS A 55 6.23 -30.20 -25.35
CA LYS A 55 5.98 -30.98 -24.13
C LYS A 55 5.82 -30.08 -22.91
N ALA A 56 4.54 -29.89 -22.55
CA ALA A 56 4.14 -29.49 -21.21
C ALA A 56 4.62 -30.57 -20.23
N ASP A 57 5.41 -30.17 -19.24
CA ASP A 57 5.64 -30.90 -18.00
C ASP A 57 5.85 -29.87 -16.88
N GLU A 58 5.34 -30.23 -15.71
CA GLU A 58 5.12 -29.47 -14.48
C GLU A 58 6.30 -28.62 -13.98
N PRO A 59 6.05 -27.52 -13.23
CA PRO A 59 7.08 -27.01 -12.34
C PRO A 59 7.30 -28.02 -11.21
N ALA A 60 8.40 -28.75 -11.30
CA ALA A 60 8.93 -29.55 -10.22
C ALA A 60 9.00 -28.70 -8.94
N ASN A 61 8.36 -29.23 -7.90
CA ASN A 61 8.48 -28.79 -6.52
C ASN A 61 9.92 -29.05 -6.06
N ASP A 62 10.82 -28.10 -6.37
CA ASP A 62 12.13 -28.03 -5.76
C ASP A 62 11.94 -27.57 -4.32
N THR A 63 11.73 -28.56 -3.44
CA THR A 63 11.86 -28.41 -2.00
C THR A 63 13.32 -28.09 -1.71
N LYS A 64 13.71 -26.83 -1.90
CA LYS A 64 14.98 -26.31 -1.44
C LYS A 64 14.89 -26.20 0.08
N GLU A 65 15.27 -27.30 0.72
CA GLU A 65 15.55 -27.42 2.15
C GLU A 65 16.40 -26.21 2.56
N MET A 66 15.77 -25.24 3.23
CA MET A 66 16.50 -24.12 3.80
C MET A 66 17.40 -24.66 4.92
N PRO A 67 18.66 -24.22 5.02
CA PRO A 67 19.59 -24.72 6.02
C PRO A 67 18.99 -24.51 7.40
N HIS A 68 18.88 -25.60 8.14
CA HIS A 68 18.52 -25.62 9.55
C HIS A 68 19.34 -24.56 10.29
N GLY A 69 18.67 -23.45 10.62
CA GLY A 69 19.19 -22.43 11.53
C GLY A 69 19.67 -23.10 12.81
N ALA A 70 20.81 -22.61 13.31
CA ALA A 70 21.55 -23.16 14.43
C ALA A 70 20.65 -23.69 15.55
N LYS A 71 20.90 -24.94 15.95
CA LYS A 71 20.33 -25.55 17.15
C LYS A 71 20.84 -24.74 18.35
N SER A 72 20.04 -23.78 18.81
CA SER A 72 20.32 -23.01 20.02
C SER A 72 20.27 -23.96 21.20
N MET A 73 21.45 -24.31 21.72
CA MET A 73 21.57 -24.79 23.09
C MET A 73 21.63 -23.54 23.97
N ASN A 74 20.50 -23.15 24.55
CA ASN A 74 20.54 -22.26 25.70
C ASN A 74 19.46 -22.70 26.69
N ASP A 75 19.93 -22.96 27.91
CA ASP A 75 19.18 -23.39 29.07
C ASP A 75 18.03 -22.43 29.37
N GLY A 76 16.91 -23.00 29.81
CA GLY A 76 15.66 -22.28 30.00
C GLY A 76 15.79 -21.12 30.99
N ASN A 77 15.64 -19.89 30.50
CA ASN A 77 14.78 -18.83 31.07
C ASN A 77 14.79 -17.51 30.26
N SER A 78 15.44 -17.42 29.11
CA SER A 78 15.45 -16.18 28.30
C SER A 78 14.76 -16.43 26.97
N VAL A 79 13.54 -15.89 26.83
CA VAL A 79 12.96 -15.64 25.51
C VAL A 79 13.96 -14.72 24.80
N PRO A 80 14.41 -15.06 23.58
CA PRO A 80 15.31 -14.17 22.87
C PRO A 80 14.62 -12.82 22.66
N ASP A 81 15.17 -11.75 23.26
CA ASP A 81 14.74 -10.36 23.08
C ASP A 81 15.01 -9.82 21.66
N ASP A 82 15.55 -10.67 20.77
CA ASP A 82 16.04 -10.35 19.43
C ASP A 82 15.03 -10.68 18.34
N TYR A 83 13.73 -10.45 18.60
CA TYR A 83 12.75 -10.58 17.52
C TYR A 83 13.01 -9.54 16.44
N SER A 84 13.42 -10.03 15.27
CA SER A 84 13.65 -9.21 14.10
C SER A 84 12.38 -9.15 13.27
N LEU A 85 11.92 -7.94 12.98
CA LEU A 85 10.71 -7.75 12.19
C LEU A 85 10.92 -8.26 10.76
N THR A 86 9.97 -9.06 10.28
CA THR A 86 10.01 -9.66 8.95
C THR A 86 9.12 -8.90 7.96
N ASP A 87 9.34 -9.10 6.65
CA ASP A 87 8.43 -8.59 5.62
C ASP A 87 6.98 -9.04 5.86
N ARG A 88 6.80 -10.27 6.34
CA ARG A 88 5.48 -10.83 6.62
C ARG A 88 4.78 -10.06 7.74
N ASP A 89 5.51 -9.69 8.79
CA ASP A 89 4.96 -8.90 9.89
C ASP A 89 4.49 -7.53 9.40
N CYS A 90 5.24 -6.88 8.52
CA CYS A 90 4.80 -5.62 7.93
C CYS A 90 3.49 -5.76 7.15
N ILE A 91 3.30 -6.85 6.40
CA ILE A 91 2.03 -7.11 5.68
C ILE A 91 0.88 -7.28 6.69
N GLU A 92 1.11 -8.04 7.76
CA GLU A 92 0.08 -8.31 8.77
C GLU A 92 -0.27 -7.05 9.57
N LEU A 93 0.73 -6.27 9.95
CA LEU A 93 0.55 -4.97 10.62
C LEU A 93 -0.14 -3.95 9.71
N ALA A 94 0.18 -3.91 8.41
CA ALA A 94 -0.48 -3.04 7.45
C ALA A 94 -1.97 -3.37 7.31
N LYS A 95 -2.33 -4.65 7.25
CA LYS A 95 -3.74 -5.09 7.25
C LYS A 95 -4.47 -4.68 8.53
N GLN A 96 -3.82 -4.79 9.68
CA GLN A 96 -4.41 -4.32 10.93
C GLN A 96 -4.60 -2.80 10.90
N TYR A 97 -3.60 -2.07 10.43
CA TYR A 97 -3.67 -0.61 10.28
C TYR A 97 -4.84 -0.19 9.37
N GLU A 98 -5.05 -0.87 8.24
CA GLU A 98 -6.21 -0.66 7.38
C GLU A 98 -7.53 -0.93 8.12
N THR A 99 -7.58 -2.00 8.90
CA THR A 99 -8.77 -2.40 9.66
C THR A 99 -9.16 -1.34 10.68
N VAL A 100 -8.21 -0.87 11.49
CA VAL A 100 -8.48 0.16 12.51
C VAL A 100 -8.77 1.52 11.87
N GLN A 101 -8.12 1.86 10.75
CA GLN A 101 -8.49 3.06 9.97
C GLN A 101 -9.92 2.97 9.48
N LYS A 102 -10.36 1.82 8.96
CA LYS A 102 -11.72 1.67 8.45
C LYS A 102 -12.72 1.83 9.58
N ALA A 103 -12.46 1.22 10.73
CA ALA A 103 -13.31 1.37 11.90
C ALA A 103 -13.44 2.83 12.33
N ASP A 104 -12.32 3.55 12.46
CA ASP A 104 -12.29 4.95 12.89
C ASP A 104 -13.01 5.87 11.88
N GLN A 105 -12.76 5.70 10.58
CA GLN A 105 -13.40 6.51 9.53
C GLN A 105 -14.91 6.22 9.43
N MET A 106 -15.32 4.96 9.57
CA MET A 106 -16.74 4.59 9.56
C MET A 106 -17.47 5.11 10.81
N ALA A 107 -16.81 5.11 11.96
CA ALA A 107 -17.35 5.69 13.20
C ALA A 107 -17.49 7.22 13.13
N ALA A 108 -16.67 7.89 12.32
CA ALA A 108 -16.72 9.33 12.10
C ALA A 108 -17.81 9.78 11.11
N LEU A 109 -18.50 8.85 10.43
CA LEU A 109 -19.58 9.20 9.50
C LEU A 109 -20.79 9.80 10.22
N ASP A 110 -21.43 10.81 9.61
CA ASP A 110 -22.64 11.41 10.17
C ASP A 110 -23.77 10.37 10.25
N PRO A 111 -24.38 10.17 11.43
CA PRO A 111 -25.43 9.16 11.60
C PRO A 111 -26.66 9.40 10.73
N ARG A 112 -26.91 10.65 10.31
CA ARG A 112 -28.04 11.09 9.49
C ARG A 112 -27.88 10.77 7.99
N LEU A 113 -26.72 10.28 7.57
CA LEU A 113 -26.52 9.84 6.19
C LEU A 113 -27.52 8.75 5.81
N THR A 114 -28.04 8.85 4.59
CA THR A 114 -28.87 7.79 4.00
C THR A 114 -28.05 6.52 3.75
N SER A 115 -28.71 5.38 3.58
CA SER A 115 -28.01 4.12 3.28
C SER A 115 -27.15 4.20 2.02
N ALA A 116 -27.62 4.87 0.96
CA ALA A 116 -26.87 5.04 -0.28
C ALA A 116 -25.60 5.88 -0.07
N GLN A 117 -25.70 6.96 0.71
CA GLN A 117 -24.54 7.80 1.03
C GLN A 117 -23.54 7.05 1.92
N LYS A 118 -24.01 6.24 2.89
CA LYS A 118 -23.14 5.41 3.73
C LYS A 118 -22.36 4.39 2.89
N GLN A 119 -23.01 3.73 1.92
CA GLN A 119 -22.34 2.79 1.03
C GLN A 119 -21.30 3.48 0.13
N GLN A 120 -21.63 4.66 -0.40
CA GLN A 120 -20.68 5.43 -1.20
C GLN A 120 -19.48 5.89 -0.35
N ALA A 121 -19.72 6.35 0.87
CA ALA A 121 -18.68 6.73 1.82
C ALA A 121 -17.80 5.53 2.19
N GLU A 122 -18.39 4.36 2.48
CA GLU A 122 -17.63 3.15 2.78
C GLU A 122 -16.71 2.74 1.63
N LYS A 123 -17.20 2.81 0.39
CA LYS A 123 -16.37 2.54 -0.79
C LYS A 123 -15.20 3.51 -0.90
N ALA A 124 -15.46 4.81 -0.79
CA ALA A 124 -14.43 5.83 -0.85
C ALA A 124 -13.40 5.70 0.28
N ILE A 125 -13.86 5.38 1.50
CA ILE A 125 -13.01 5.09 2.66
C ILE A 125 -12.13 3.87 2.37
N THR A 126 -12.71 2.78 1.87
CA THR A 126 -11.95 1.55 1.56
C THR A 126 -10.87 1.80 0.53
N ASP A 127 -11.18 2.53 -0.56
CA ASP A 127 -10.21 2.86 -1.61
C ASP A 127 -9.08 3.76 -1.09
N ALA A 128 -9.38 4.72 -0.21
CA ALA A 128 -8.38 5.58 0.41
C ALA A 128 -7.48 4.79 1.38
N ILE A 129 -8.09 3.96 2.23
CA ILE A 129 -7.39 3.18 3.25
C ILE A 129 -6.42 2.19 2.64
N LYS A 130 -6.80 1.53 1.54
CA LYS A 130 -5.89 0.60 0.85
C LYS A 130 -4.57 1.27 0.48
N LYS A 131 -4.61 2.51 -0.03
CA LYS A 131 -3.40 3.28 -0.36
C LYS A 131 -2.60 3.65 0.88
N LEU A 132 -3.29 3.96 1.99
CA LEU A 132 -2.64 4.23 3.26
C LEU A 132 -1.95 2.97 3.82
N GLY A 133 -2.58 1.81 3.73
CA GLY A 133 -2.02 0.52 4.14
C GLY A 133 -0.79 0.16 3.31
N GLU A 134 -0.87 0.26 1.98
CA GLU A 134 0.28 0.05 1.08
C GLU A 134 1.45 1.00 1.40
N SER A 135 1.16 2.29 1.64
CA SER A 135 2.20 3.27 2.01
C SER A 135 2.82 2.94 3.37
N TRP A 136 2.02 2.50 4.34
CA TRP A 136 2.49 2.13 5.66
C TRP A 136 3.35 0.85 5.60
N GLU A 137 2.90 -0.15 4.83
CA GLU A 137 3.63 -1.40 4.61
C GLU A 137 5.02 -1.12 4.02
N ASN A 138 5.10 -0.26 3.00
CA ASN A 138 6.37 0.14 2.38
C ASN A 138 7.29 0.87 3.37
N GLY A 139 6.73 1.74 4.22
CA GLY A 139 7.48 2.40 5.31
C GLY A 139 8.02 1.39 6.33
N CYS A 140 7.19 0.42 6.73
CA CYS A 140 7.57 -0.65 7.63
C CYS A 140 8.70 -1.51 7.05
N ARG A 141 8.56 -1.95 5.79
CA ARG A 141 9.58 -2.76 5.10
C ARG A 141 10.91 -2.05 4.94
N SER A 142 10.88 -0.74 4.67
CA SER A 142 12.10 0.05 4.46
C SER A 142 12.81 0.44 5.76
N SER A 143 12.06 0.61 6.85
CA SER A 143 12.59 1.24 8.08
C SER A 143 12.64 0.32 9.29
N LEU A 144 11.82 -0.73 9.33
CA LEU A 144 11.64 -1.57 10.51
C LEU A 144 12.08 -3.02 10.28
N VAL A 145 12.00 -3.53 9.05
CA VAL A 145 12.45 -4.90 8.72
C VAL A 145 13.95 -5.05 8.98
N GLY A 146 14.31 -6.16 9.62
CA GLY A 146 15.68 -6.42 10.08
C GLY A 146 16.07 -5.63 11.34
N GLY A 147 15.24 -4.69 11.79
CA GLY A 147 15.33 -4.09 13.12
C GLY A 147 14.81 -5.05 14.18
N VAL A 148 15.45 -5.03 15.37
CA VAL A 148 14.93 -5.73 16.55
C VAL A 148 13.79 -4.92 17.13
N VAL A 149 12.63 -5.53 17.27
CA VAL A 149 11.40 -4.89 17.78
C VAL A 149 10.81 -5.75 18.89
N ASP A 150 10.38 -5.11 19.97
CA ASP A 150 9.72 -5.79 21.08
C ASP A 150 8.42 -6.48 20.60
N ARG A 151 8.34 -7.80 20.80
CA ARG A 151 7.15 -8.60 20.44
C ARG A 151 5.88 -8.11 21.13
N ASN A 152 5.98 -7.56 22.35
CA ASN A 152 4.84 -7.02 23.08
C ASN A 152 4.26 -5.80 22.38
N ARG A 153 5.11 -4.98 21.73
CA ARG A 153 4.68 -3.80 20.97
C ARG A 153 3.96 -4.20 19.68
N LEU A 154 4.44 -5.24 19.00
CA LEU A 154 3.77 -5.81 17.83
C LEU A 154 2.41 -6.39 18.21
N LYS A 155 2.35 -7.15 19.31
CA LYS A 155 1.09 -7.68 19.83
C LYS A 155 0.11 -6.58 20.21
N CYS A 156 0.58 -5.54 20.90
CA CYS A 156 -0.20 -4.35 21.24
C CYS A 156 -0.81 -3.71 19.98
N ALA A 157 -0.01 -3.54 18.92
CA ALA A 157 -0.49 -2.97 17.67
C ALA A 157 -1.56 -3.86 17.01
N MET A 158 -1.35 -5.18 16.99
CA MET A 158 -2.31 -6.15 16.45
C MET A 158 -3.63 -6.22 17.22
N GLU A 159 -3.61 -5.94 18.53
CA GLU A 159 -4.81 -5.93 19.38
C GLU A 159 -5.48 -4.56 19.47
N SER A 160 -4.86 -3.53 18.89
CA SER A 160 -5.41 -2.17 18.91
C SER A 160 -6.72 -2.07 18.15
N LYS A 161 -7.62 -1.21 18.64
CA LYS A 161 -8.96 -0.97 18.06
C LYS A 161 -9.08 0.36 17.35
N THR A 162 -8.08 1.22 17.49
CA THR A 162 -8.05 2.57 16.93
C THR A 162 -6.68 2.82 16.33
N VAL A 163 -6.62 3.73 15.36
CA VAL A 163 -5.38 4.14 14.71
C VAL A 163 -4.40 4.72 15.73
N LYS A 164 -4.92 5.49 16.69
CA LYS A 164 -4.12 6.06 17.77
C LYS A 164 -3.46 4.97 18.63
N GLY A 165 -4.22 3.95 19.03
CA GLY A 165 -3.67 2.85 19.82
C GLY A 165 -2.63 2.07 19.04
N PHE A 166 -2.88 1.81 17.75
CA PHE A 166 -1.90 1.19 16.86
C PHE A 166 -0.59 1.98 16.83
N ASP A 167 -0.68 3.30 16.64
CA ASP A 167 0.48 4.19 16.56
C ASP A 167 1.26 4.26 17.88
N GLU A 168 0.57 4.35 19.02
CA GLU A 168 1.21 4.32 20.35
C GLU A 168 1.97 3.01 20.59
N CYS A 169 1.45 1.88 20.12
CA CYS A 169 2.14 0.60 20.23
C CYS A 169 3.40 0.53 19.35
N ILE A 170 3.39 1.11 18.15
CA ILE A 170 4.52 1.05 17.19
C ILE A 170 5.55 2.16 17.42
N ASN A 171 5.12 3.36 17.78
CA ASN A 171 5.97 4.56 17.88
C ASN A 171 6.12 5.10 19.32
N GLY A 172 5.33 4.64 20.29
CA GLY A 172 5.44 5.08 21.68
C GLY A 172 6.73 4.65 22.38
N GLU A 173 7.10 5.32 23.46
CA GLU A 173 8.25 4.91 24.26
C GLU A 173 8.05 3.47 24.80
N PRO A 174 9.10 2.65 24.87
CA PRO A 174 9.00 1.34 25.50
C PRO A 174 8.52 1.50 26.96
N PRO A 175 7.63 0.61 27.44
CA PRO A 175 7.19 0.66 28.82
C PRO A 175 8.42 0.57 29.74
N LYS A 176 8.52 1.50 30.70
CA LYS A 176 9.60 1.58 31.69
C LYS A 176 9.53 0.45 32.70
#